data_AF-A0A7S3ADJ5-F1
#
_entry.id   AF-A0A7S3ADJ5-F1
#
_cell.length_a   1.000
_cell.length_b   1.000
_cell.length_c   1.000
_cell.angle_alpha   90.00
_cell.angle_beta   90.00
_cell.angle_gamma   90.00
#
_symmetry.space_group_name_H-M   'P 1'
#
loop_
_entity.id
_entity.type
_entity.pdbx_description
1 polymer ?
#
loop_
_entity_poly.entity_id
_entity_poly.type
_entity_poly.pdbx_seq_one_letter_code
_entity_poly.pdbx_strand_id
1 'polypeptide(L)'
;MGHFEAAWTLLNASASVGENGSSQANSLVMSAVRHQQLELLEYIQSQGVDVASTRQHGSVPLVEAVRSGDMRTVEWLIKHGANVSAKGDEHSDTPLGAAAYAGHFELMWRLHEA
;
A
#
# COMPACT_ATOMS: atom_id res chain seq x y z
N MET A 1 5.23 -12.91 15.34
CA MET A 1 6.17 -13.02 14.21
C MET A 1 6.60 -11.67 13.62
N GLY A 2 6.20 -10.50 14.17
CA GLY A 2 6.55 -9.17 13.61
C GLY A 2 7.94 -8.61 13.97
N HIS A 3 8.71 -9.25 14.86
CA HIS A 3 10.00 -8.71 15.29
C HIS A 3 11.12 -8.86 14.23
N PHE A 4 11.04 -9.85 13.33
CA PHE A 4 12.10 -10.09 12.36
C PHE A 4 12.06 -9.08 11.20
N GLU A 5 10.86 -8.67 10.77
CA GLU A 5 10.69 -7.70 9.68
C GLU A 5 10.80 -6.25 10.16
N ALA A 6 10.37 -5.94 11.38
CA ALA A 6 10.69 -4.68 12.06
C ALA A 6 12.20 -4.53 12.30
N ALA A 7 12.88 -5.64 12.64
CA ALA A 7 14.34 -5.65 12.73
C ALA A 7 14.99 -5.50 11.36
N TRP A 8 14.47 -6.15 10.31
CA TRP A 8 14.96 -6.00 8.94
C TRP A 8 14.83 -4.57 8.43
N THR A 9 13.69 -3.93 8.66
CA THR A 9 13.42 -2.52 8.28
C THR A 9 14.30 -1.53 9.04
N LEU A 10 14.57 -1.74 10.32
CA LEU A 10 15.53 -0.92 11.09
C LEU A 10 16.99 -1.16 10.67
N LEU A 11 17.37 -2.41 10.36
CA LEU A 11 18.73 -2.73 9.88
C LEU A 11 18.97 -2.15 8.47
N ASN A 12 17.96 -2.20 7.61
CA ASN A 12 17.97 -1.70 6.23
C ASN A 12 17.43 -0.28 6.07
N ALA A 13 17.12 0.45 7.15
CA ALA A 13 16.93 1.90 7.05
C ALA A 13 18.22 2.58 6.51
N SER A 14 19.36 1.92 6.68
CA SER A 14 20.66 2.23 6.04
C SER A 14 20.74 1.86 4.55
N ALA A 15 19.85 0.99 4.07
CA ALA A 15 19.74 0.63 2.66
C ALA A 15 18.87 1.65 1.94
N SER A 16 19.31 2.11 0.77
CA SER A 16 18.55 3.05 -0.03
C SER A 16 17.16 2.47 -0.33
N VAL A 17 16.10 3.22 0.02
CA VAL A 17 14.71 2.92 -0.38
C VAL A 17 14.58 2.83 -1.92
N GLY A 18 15.52 3.44 -2.63
CA GLY A 18 15.52 3.57 -4.08
C GLY A 18 14.91 4.91 -4.49
N GLU A 19 15.07 5.26 -5.76
CA GLU A 19 14.45 6.46 -6.31
C GLU A 19 12.95 6.23 -6.55
N ASN A 20 12.17 7.32 -6.57
CA ASN A 20 10.73 7.25 -6.85
C ASN A 20 10.49 6.56 -8.20
N GLY A 21 9.58 5.58 -8.23
CA GLY A 21 9.29 4.78 -9.42
C GLY A 21 10.30 3.67 -9.73
N SER A 22 11.37 3.52 -8.94
CA SER A 22 12.30 2.39 -9.09
C SER A 22 11.66 1.07 -8.67
N SER A 23 12.04 -0.04 -9.32
CA SER A 23 11.54 -1.37 -8.94
C SER A 23 11.84 -1.72 -7.47
N GLN A 24 12.94 -1.20 -6.91
CA GLN A 24 13.30 -1.36 -5.51
C GLN A 24 12.28 -0.66 -4.59
N ALA A 25 12.03 0.63 -4.83
CA ALA A 25 11.07 1.42 -4.06
C ALA A 25 9.66 0.81 -4.14
N ASN A 26 9.22 0.43 -5.34
CA ASN A 26 7.89 -0.17 -5.55
C ASN A 26 7.77 -1.51 -4.81
N SER A 27 8.80 -2.35 -4.85
CA SER A 27 8.81 -3.63 -4.12
C SER A 27 8.77 -3.42 -2.61
N LEU A 28 9.47 -2.41 -2.11
CA LEU A 28 9.47 -2.07 -0.69
C LEU A 28 8.11 -1.55 -0.22
N VAL A 29 7.46 -0.66 -0.99
CA VAL A 29 6.09 -0.20 -0.72
C VAL A 29 5.12 -1.37 -0.69
N MET A 30 5.15 -2.25 -1.70
CA MET A 30 4.24 -3.41 -1.74
C MET A 30 4.51 -4.41 -0.63
N SER A 31 5.75 -4.55 -0.17
CA SER A 31 6.08 -5.33 1.03
C SER A 31 5.46 -4.68 2.27
N ALA A 32 5.65 -3.37 2.46
CA ALA A 32 5.11 -2.65 3.61
C ALA A 32 3.57 -2.78 3.69
N VAL A 33 2.87 -2.64 2.56
CA VAL A 33 1.41 -2.80 2.50
C VAL A 33 0.96 -4.23 2.83
N ARG A 34 1.58 -5.25 2.23
CA ARG A 34 1.22 -6.66 2.48
C ARG A 34 1.42 -7.07 3.93
N HIS A 35 2.38 -6.46 4.60
CA HIS A 35 2.71 -6.73 5.99
C HIS A 35 2.06 -5.73 6.97
N GLN A 36 1.20 -4.82 6.49
CA GLN A 36 0.47 -3.82 7.30
C GLN A 36 1.40 -2.92 8.15
N GLN A 37 2.55 -2.55 7.58
CA GLN A 37 3.61 -1.77 8.23
C GLN A 37 3.48 -0.29 7.90
N LEU A 38 2.53 0.38 8.54
CA LEU A 38 2.25 1.80 8.29
C LEU A 38 3.48 2.69 8.58
N GLU A 39 4.21 2.40 9.65
CA GLU A 39 5.40 3.15 10.04
C GLU A 39 6.51 3.07 8.98
N LEU A 40 6.59 1.94 8.27
CA LEU A 40 7.50 1.78 7.13
C LEU A 40 7.04 2.59 5.91
N LEU A 41 5.73 2.65 5.64
CA LEU A 41 5.18 3.49 4.56
C LEU A 41 5.48 4.97 4.80
N GLU A 42 5.32 5.44 6.04
CA GLU A 42 5.69 6.80 6.44
C GLU A 42 7.19 7.06 6.27
N TYR A 43 8.03 6.11 6.67
CA TYR A 43 9.48 6.22 6.44
C TYR A 43 9.82 6.29 4.95
N ILE A 44 9.26 5.41 4.12
CA ILE A 44 9.48 5.40 2.67
C ILE A 44 9.07 6.74 2.04
N GLN A 45 7.93 7.28 2.45
CA GLN A 45 7.48 8.59 1.95
C GLN A 45 8.41 9.72 2.39
N SER A 46 8.96 9.66 3.61
CA SER A 46 9.95 10.64 4.09
C SER A 46 11.23 10.67 3.26
N GLN A 47 11.53 9.57 2.54
CA GLN A 47 12.66 9.47 1.61
C GLN A 47 12.34 10.01 0.21
N GLY A 48 11.14 10.59 -0.01
CA GLY A 48 10.74 11.20 -1.28
C GLY A 48 10.12 10.22 -2.29
N VAL A 49 9.77 9.00 -1.87
CA VAL A 49 9.02 8.06 -2.70
C VAL A 49 7.53 8.37 -2.63
N ASP A 50 6.87 8.39 -3.79
CA ASP A 50 5.43 8.54 -3.85
C ASP A 50 4.75 7.18 -3.65
N VAL A 51 4.41 6.92 -2.39
CA VAL A 51 3.75 5.68 -1.94
C VAL A 51 2.32 5.55 -2.53
N ALA A 52 1.66 6.66 -2.85
CA ALA A 52 0.27 6.64 -3.32
C ALA A 52 0.17 6.32 -4.82
N SER A 53 1.17 6.72 -5.61
CA SER A 53 1.20 6.49 -7.06
C SER A 53 2.08 5.30 -7.48
N THR A 54 2.72 4.63 -6.53
CA THR A 54 3.61 3.51 -6.84
C THR A 54 2.83 2.35 -7.46
N ARG A 55 3.43 1.72 -8.46
CA ARG A 55 2.82 0.61 -9.20
C ARG A 55 3.87 -0.47 -9.42
N GLN A 56 3.67 -1.65 -8.85
CA GLN A 56 4.55 -2.79 -9.07
C GLN A 56 3.75 -3.90 -9.75
N HIS A 57 4.19 -4.34 -10.93
CA HIS A 57 3.48 -5.40 -11.69
C HIS A 57 1.97 -5.12 -11.84
N GLY A 58 1.64 -3.83 -11.97
CA GLY A 58 0.28 -3.32 -12.03
C GLY A 58 -0.61 -3.47 -10.80
N SER A 59 -0.06 -3.95 -9.68
CA SER A 59 -0.70 -3.83 -8.37
C SER A 59 -0.55 -2.40 -7.84
N VAL A 60 -1.66 -1.88 -7.31
CA VAL A 60 -1.75 -0.56 -6.69
C VAL A 60 -1.76 -0.76 -5.17
N PRO A 61 -0.92 -0.05 -4.39
CA PRO A 61 -0.87 -0.13 -2.93
C PRO A 61 -2.24 -0.11 -2.26
N LEU A 62 -3.15 0.73 -2.76
CA LEU A 62 -4.52 0.83 -2.25
C LEU A 62 -5.33 -0.45 -2.46
N VAL A 63 -5.23 -1.08 -3.62
CA VAL A 63 -5.95 -2.34 -3.91
C VAL A 63 -5.47 -3.45 -2.98
N GLU A 64 -4.15 -3.54 -2.75
CA GLU A 64 -3.58 -4.55 -1.86
C GLU A 64 -3.96 -4.32 -0.40
N ALA A 65 -3.93 -3.07 0.07
CA ALA A 65 -4.39 -2.70 1.41
C ALA A 65 -5.87 -3.03 1.62
N VAL A 66 -6.69 -2.85 0.58
CA VAL A 66 -8.10 -3.22 0.61
C VAL A 66 -8.27 -4.73 0.64
N ARG A 67 -7.53 -5.49 -0.18
CA ARG A 67 -7.58 -6.97 -0.19
C ARG A 67 -7.18 -7.58 1.15
N SER A 68 -6.27 -6.94 1.88
CA SER A 68 -5.83 -7.39 3.20
C SER A 68 -6.78 -6.97 4.33
N GLY A 69 -7.76 -6.10 4.06
CA GLY A 69 -8.68 -5.58 5.06
C GLY A 69 -8.06 -4.52 5.98
N ASP A 70 -6.89 -3.97 5.64
CA ASP A 70 -6.17 -3.01 6.48
C ASP A 70 -6.73 -1.60 6.34
N MET A 71 -7.75 -1.30 7.16
CA MET A 71 -8.38 0.01 7.22
C MET A 71 -7.39 1.15 7.45
N ARG A 72 -6.37 0.95 8.30
CA ARG A 72 -5.43 2.03 8.66
C ARG A 72 -4.58 2.42 7.46
N THR A 73 -4.06 1.43 6.75
CA THR A 73 -3.27 1.67 5.54
C THR A 73 -4.14 2.22 4.41
N VAL A 74 -5.40 1.77 4.27
CA VAL A 74 -6.34 2.34 3.28
C VAL A 74 -6.61 3.82 3.53
N GLU A 75 -6.97 4.20 4.76
CA GLU A 75 -7.22 5.60 5.11
C GLU A 75 -5.99 6.47 4.91
N TRP A 76 -4.81 5.95 5.28
CA TRP A 76 -3.56 6.65 5.06
C TRP A 76 -3.29 6.86 3.57
N LEU A 77 -3.46 5.83 2.73
CA LEU A 77 -3.25 5.95 1.28
C LEU A 77 -4.21 6.96 0.64
N ILE A 78 -5.50 6.92 1.01
CA ILE A 78 -6.51 7.88 0.54
C ILE A 78 -6.12 9.30 0.92
N LYS A 79 -5.73 9.53 2.19
CA LYS A 79 -5.28 10.84 2.68
C LYS A 79 -4.07 11.39 1.92
N HIS A 80 -3.20 10.50 1.44
CA HIS A 80 -2.02 10.87 0.66
C HIS A 80 -2.26 10.87 -0.86
N GLY A 81 -3.53 10.90 -1.30
CA GLY A 81 -3.89 11.11 -2.70
C GLY A 81 -3.91 9.84 -3.56
N ALA A 82 -3.98 8.65 -2.94
CA ALA A 82 -4.15 7.41 -3.70
C ALA A 82 -5.44 7.45 -4.51
N ASN A 83 -5.35 7.03 -5.77
CA ASN A 83 -6.51 7.02 -6.64
C ASN A 83 -7.45 5.86 -6.27
N VAL A 84 -8.58 6.18 -5.63
CA VAL A 84 -9.65 5.23 -5.24
C VAL A 84 -10.33 4.51 -6.41
N SER A 85 -10.18 5.06 -7.61
CA SER A 85 -10.67 4.47 -8.86
C SER A 85 -9.57 3.78 -9.67
N ALA A 86 -8.37 3.65 -9.12
CA ALA A 86 -7.26 3.00 -9.80
C ALA A 86 -7.62 1.57 -10.20
N LYS A 87 -7.16 1.16 -11.38
CA LYS A 87 -7.29 -0.21 -11.86
C LYS A 87 -6.00 -0.98 -11.59
N GLY A 88 -6.13 -2.11 -10.91
CA GLY A 88 -5.13 -3.17 -10.86
C GLY A 88 -4.99 -3.89 -12.20
N ASP A 89 -4.34 -5.06 -12.18
CA ASP A 89 -4.22 -5.95 -13.35
C ASP A 89 -5.00 -7.30 -13.22
N GLU A 90 -5.66 -7.58 -12.10
CA GLU A 90 -6.46 -8.79 -11.86
C GLU A 90 -7.95 -8.47 -11.67
N HIS A 91 -8.84 -9.26 -12.32
CA HIS A 91 -10.33 -9.32 -12.33
C HIS A 91 -11.18 -8.59 -11.25
N SER A 92 -10.64 -8.21 -10.09
CA SER A 92 -11.17 -7.29 -9.08
C SER A 92 -10.41 -5.94 -9.06
N ASP A 93 -10.16 -5.35 -10.23
CA ASP A 93 -9.16 -4.28 -10.41
C ASP A 93 -9.38 -2.98 -9.66
N THR A 94 -10.58 -2.72 -9.16
CA THR A 94 -10.83 -1.48 -8.42
C THR A 94 -10.73 -1.75 -6.92
N PRO A 95 -10.27 -0.78 -6.11
CA PRO A 95 -10.37 -0.85 -4.65
C PRO A 95 -11.78 -1.29 -4.20
N LEU A 96 -12.83 -0.73 -4.81
CA LEU A 96 -14.21 -1.12 -4.50
C LEU A 96 -14.53 -2.58 -4.88
N GLY A 97 -14.07 -3.04 -6.04
CA GLY A 97 -14.22 -4.44 -6.47
C GLY A 97 -13.47 -5.41 -5.56
N ALA A 98 -12.26 -5.06 -5.13
CA ALA A 98 -11.49 -5.83 -4.17
C ALA A 98 -12.19 -5.89 -2.80
N ALA A 99 -12.74 -4.77 -2.30
CA ALA A 99 -13.49 -4.74 -1.05
C ALA A 99 -14.76 -5.60 -1.14
N ALA A 100 -15.48 -5.55 -2.27
CA ALA A 100 -16.66 -6.36 -2.51
C ALA A 100 -16.35 -7.85 -2.61
N TYR A 101 -15.27 -8.22 -3.30
CA TYR A 101 -14.82 -9.61 -3.40
C TYR A 101 -14.38 -10.19 -2.04
N ALA A 102 -13.68 -9.39 -1.23
CA ALA A 102 -13.23 -9.79 0.09
C ALA A 102 -14.32 -9.70 1.18
N GLY A 103 -15.49 -9.13 0.87
CA GLY A 103 -16.60 -8.95 1.83
C GLY A 103 -16.32 -7.87 2.88
N HIS A 104 -15.45 -6.92 2.61
CA HIS A 104 -15.09 -5.84 3.53
C HIS A 104 -16.05 -4.65 3.41
N PHE A 105 -17.26 -4.82 3.95
CA PHE A 105 -18.34 -3.82 3.86
C PHE A 105 -17.94 -2.43 4.37
N GLU A 106 -17.16 -2.36 5.46
CA GLU A 106 -16.69 -1.08 5.99
C GLU A 106 -15.74 -0.39 5.01
N LEU A 107 -14.82 -1.14 4.40
CA LEU A 107 -13.93 -0.59 3.37
C LEU A 107 -14.70 -0.14 2.13
N MET A 108 -15.75 -0.87 1.73
CA MET A 108 -16.63 -0.44 0.64
C MET A 108 -17.28 0.91 0.96
N TRP A 109 -17.75 1.11 2.19
CA TRP A 109 -18.32 2.38 2.63
C TRP A 109 -17.28 3.50 2.58
N ARG A 110 -16.10 3.27 3.15
CA ARG A 110 -15.01 4.28 3.18
C ARG A 110 -14.53 4.65 1.77
N LEU A 111 -14.41 3.68 0.86
CA LEU A 111 -14.05 3.92 -0.54
C LEU A 111 -15.16 4.60 -1.35
N HIS A 112 -16.42 4.48 -0.92
CA HIS A 112 -17.54 5.20 -1.52
C HIS A 112 -17.57 6.67 -1.08
N GLU A 113 -17.13 6.97 0.15
CA GLU A 113 -17.07 8.33 0.70
C GLU A 113 -15.80 9.10 0.29
N ALA A 114 -14.74 8.41 -0.14
CA ALA A 114 -13.42 8.96 -0.47
C ALA A 114 -13.35 9.51 -1.89
#